data_AF-A0A660ME10-F1
#
_entry.id   AF-A0A660ME10-F1
#
_cell.length_a   1.000
_cell.length_b   1.000
_cell.length_c   1.000
_cell.angle_alpha   90.00
_cell.angle_beta   90.00
_cell.angle_gamma   90.00
#
_symmetry.space_group_name_H-M   'P 1'
#
loop_
_entity.id
_entity.type
_entity.pdbx_description
1 polymer ?
#
loop_
_entity_poly.entity_id
_entity_poly.type
_entity_poly.pdbx_seq_one_letter_code
_entity_poly.pdbx_strand_id
1 'polypeptide(L)'
;MAPPRQTLTLPPDWQPAEPPAPPDTEARRARDYLRGLRPALAAHIKGRDYDVHRLVAHYTAQIDHILTALYRQTITNPAIRLYAIGGYGRGEHFPASDTDILILAPDDSSSADHAQIETYIAQLWQLGLDISQHVHHDRDLNAAASADTDLLTALLENRQLAGAPHPIDPARPPLIARTAYIRAKQQEQRARDHKEEEHGQLEPDLKNGCGGLRDLHMIRWLSAYCYHDHSYTTLIAKNLLTANEAAALDESRDTLWRIRFALHSGSAHRKNTLDFGQQQHLAATFAYHDQRNYPAIEQLMQHYYRHTMRIRRINQRVVSLIEADHQPPQPAIPLNADYAAKNNKLILRHPENLNNKPHQLWDIFHYLQQNPTISDLHPDLVRQIRRSRDRLTDIATRRDADDRRCFLALLAQPGNVYPQLKRIHQYGLLYRYIPAFAYITGRMQYDLFHQHTVDQHTLNLINTLDQLVRPDPAYPEAADTLRRLKHPAILYLAALFHDIGKGYDGDH
;
A
#
# COMPACT_ATOMS: atom_id res chain seq x y z
N MET A 1 33.41 0.49 13.63
CA MET A 1 32.54 -0.08 14.68
C MET A 1 31.26 0.74 14.71
N ALA A 2 30.11 0.15 14.39
CA ALA A 2 28.84 0.79 14.67
C ALA A 2 28.73 0.99 16.19
N PRO A 3 28.26 2.14 16.69
CA PRO A 3 28.06 2.33 18.12
C PRO A 3 27.14 1.21 18.64
N PRO A 4 27.39 0.68 19.86
CA PRO A 4 26.51 -0.32 20.44
C PRO A 4 25.08 0.25 20.46
N ARG A 5 24.12 -0.49 19.87
CA ARG A 5 22.70 -0.13 19.95
C ARG A 5 22.38 0.05 21.43
N GLN A 6 22.09 1.28 21.86
CA GLN A 6 21.59 1.53 23.20
C GLN A 6 20.43 0.57 23.44
N THR A 7 20.53 -0.25 24.49
CA THR A 7 19.43 -1.11 24.91
C THR A 7 18.22 -0.23 25.19
N LEU A 8 17.22 -0.28 24.32
CA LEU A 8 15.95 0.42 24.50
C LEU A 8 15.30 -0.08 25.79
N THR A 9 15.22 0.75 26.81
CA THR A 9 14.53 0.43 28.07
C THR A 9 13.07 0.81 27.95
N LEU A 10 12.21 -0.18 27.71
CA LEU A 10 10.77 0.04 27.55
C LEU A 10 10.09 0.31 28.90
N PRO A 11 8.91 0.96 28.91
CA PRO A 11 8.07 1.06 30.09
C PRO A 11 7.74 -0.32 30.69
N PRO A 12 7.49 -0.40 32.01
CA PRO A 12 7.16 -1.66 32.67
C PRO A 12 5.82 -2.20 32.16
N ASP A 13 5.69 -3.53 32.13
CA ASP A 13 4.45 -4.19 31.71
C ASP A 13 3.30 -3.91 32.67
N TRP A 14 2.08 -3.85 32.14
CA TRP A 14 0.86 -3.79 32.93
C TRP A 14 0.73 -5.05 33.77
N GLN A 15 0.32 -4.87 35.02
CA GLN A 15 0.06 -5.96 35.95
C GLN A 15 -1.36 -5.86 36.50
N PRO A 16 -2.08 -7.00 36.61
CA PRO A 16 -3.38 -7.01 37.25
C PRO A 16 -3.27 -6.63 38.74
N ALA A 17 -4.39 -6.27 39.36
CA ALA A 17 -4.43 -5.91 40.77
C ALA A 17 -4.11 -7.13 41.64
N GLU A 18 -3.30 -6.91 42.68
CA GLU A 18 -3.10 -7.88 43.76
C GLU A 18 -3.48 -7.20 45.10
N PRO A 19 -4.59 -7.62 45.75
CA PRO A 19 -5.56 -8.65 45.34
C PRO A 19 -6.43 -8.23 44.14
N PRO A 20 -7.12 -9.17 43.44
CA PRO A 20 -7.95 -8.87 42.27
C PRO A 20 -8.99 -7.79 42.57
N ALA A 21 -8.98 -6.72 41.78
CA ALA A 21 -9.97 -5.65 41.88
C ALA A 21 -11.28 -6.07 41.19
N PRO A 22 -12.41 -5.42 41.53
CA PRO A 22 -13.63 -5.56 40.75
C PRO A 22 -13.38 -5.23 39.27
N PRO A 23 -14.03 -5.92 38.31
CA PRO A 23 -13.66 -5.82 36.90
C PRO A 23 -13.69 -4.39 36.32
N ASP A 24 -14.68 -3.58 36.70
CA ASP A 24 -14.76 -2.17 36.27
C ASP A 24 -13.59 -1.33 36.80
N THR A 25 -13.13 -1.61 38.01
CA THR A 25 -11.97 -0.96 38.60
C THR A 25 -10.69 -1.40 37.90
N GLU A 26 -10.62 -2.67 37.52
CA GLU A 26 -9.49 -3.20 36.78
C GLU A 26 -9.37 -2.58 35.38
N ALA A 27 -10.49 -2.48 34.66
CA ALA A 27 -10.54 -1.80 33.36
C ALA A 27 -10.13 -0.32 33.46
N ARG A 28 -10.53 0.39 34.53
CA ARG A 28 -10.08 1.77 34.78
C ARG A 28 -8.57 1.84 35.03
N ARG A 29 -7.99 0.93 35.82
CA ARG A 29 -6.52 0.85 36.04
C ARG A 29 -5.78 0.60 34.72
N ALA A 30 -6.30 -0.30 33.89
CA ALA A 30 -5.75 -0.56 32.56
C ALA A 30 -5.81 0.68 31.66
N ARG A 31 -6.94 1.41 31.63
CA ARG A 31 -7.05 2.68 30.90
C ARG A 31 -6.00 3.70 31.35
N ASP A 32 -5.84 3.88 32.65
CA ASP A 32 -4.90 4.87 33.19
C ASP A 32 -3.44 4.49 32.90
N TYR A 33 -3.13 3.19 32.94
CA TYR A 33 -1.85 2.68 32.45
C TYR A 33 -1.64 2.98 30.97
N LEU A 34 -2.63 2.71 30.10
CA LEU A 34 -2.51 2.97 28.65
C LEU A 34 -2.32 4.47 28.34
N ARG A 35 -2.96 5.36 29.13
CA ARG A 35 -2.74 6.81 29.03
C ARG A 35 -1.30 7.22 29.35
N GLY A 36 -0.65 6.55 30.30
CA GLY A 36 0.77 6.76 30.62
C GLY A 36 1.72 6.08 29.62
N LEU A 37 1.35 4.91 29.11
CA LEU A 37 2.19 4.12 28.20
C LEU A 37 2.44 4.83 26.88
N ARG A 38 1.40 5.39 26.25
CA ARG A 38 1.51 6.04 24.93
C ARG A 38 2.58 7.15 24.87
N PRO A 39 2.57 8.18 25.76
CA PRO A 39 3.62 9.19 25.77
C PRO A 39 5.00 8.62 26.18
N ALA A 40 5.04 7.61 27.05
CA ALA A 40 6.31 6.97 27.42
C ALA A 40 6.96 6.24 26.24
N LEU A 41 6.17 5.62 25.36
CA LEU A 41 6.66 5.05 24.11
C LEU A 41 7.05 6.14 23.10
N ALA A 42 6.27 7.21 23.00
CA ALA A 42 6.58 8.35 22.12
C ALA A 42 7.94 9.00 22.43
N ALA A 43 8.36 9.01 23.71
CA ALA A 43 9.68 9.52 24.13
C ALA A 43 10.88 8.76 23.52
N HIS A 44 10.65 7.58 22.93
CA HIS A 44 11.67 6.80 22.24
C HIS A 44 11.83 7.16 20.75
N ILE A 45 10.98 8.03 20.21
CA ILE A 45 11.10 8.53 18.84
C ILE A 45 12.31 9.47 18.77
N LYS A 46 13.38 9.02 18.12
CA LYS A 46 14.63 9.78 17.95
C LYS A 46 15.09 9.69 16.49
N GLY A 47 14.90 10.78 15.75
CA GLY A 47 15.25 10.83 14.33
C GLY A 47 14.52 9.75 13.52
N ARG A 48 15.11 9.34 12.38
CA ARG A 48 14.46 8.47 11.39
C ARG A 48 14.63 6.97 11.64
N ASP A 49 15.49 6.56 12.56
CA ASP A 49 15.95 5.16 12.68
C ASP A 49 15.68 4.51 14.04
N TYR A 50 14.66 4.99 14.75
CA TYR A 50 14.23 4.35 15.99
C TYR A 50 13.60 2.96 15.74
N ASP A 51 13.66 2.10 16.75
CA ASP A 51 13.19 0.72 16.70
C ASP A 51 11.66 0.65 16.87
N VAL A 52 10.94 1.01 15.81
CA VAL A 52 9.47 1.00 15.78
C VAL A 52 8.88 -0.39 16.02
N HIS A 53 9.55 -1.45 15.58
CA HIS A 53 9.09 -2.83 15.75
C HIS A 53 8.98 -3.18 17.22
N ARG A 54 10.01 -2.84 18.02
CA ARG A 54 10.01 -3.10 19.45
C ARG A 54 8.94 -2.29 20.19
N LEU A 55 8.66 -1.05 19.76
CA LEU A 55 7.60 -0.22 20.34
C LEU A 55 6.20 -0.78 20.05
N VAL A 56 5.93 -1.15 18.79
CA VAL A 56 4.65 -1.75 18.37
C VAL A 56 4.43 -3.12 19.02
N ALA A 57 5.47 -3.96 19.08
CA ALA A 57 5.39 -5.27 19.72
C ALA A 57 5.10 -5.13 21.22
N HIS A 58 5.76 -4.20 21.91
CA HIS A 58 5.50 -3.96 23.32
C HIS A 58 4.07 -3.44 23.54
N TYR A 59 3.62 -2.43 22.78
CA TYR A 59 2.24 -1.93 22.90
C TYR A 59 1.21 -3.03 22.67
N THR A 60 1.39 -3.85 21.62
CA THR A 60 0.53 -5.01 21.33
C THR A 60 0.48 -5.97 22.52
N ALA A 61 1.64 -6.33 23.09
CA ALA A 61 1.71 -7.24 24.24
C ALA A 61 0.97 -6.67 25.47
N GLN A 62 1.01 -5.35 25.69
CA GLN A 62 0.26 -4.74 26.79
C GLN A 62 -1.26 -4.86 26.59
N ILE A 63 -1.75 -4.67 25.37
CA ILE A 63 -3.17 -4.87 25.06
C ILE A 63 -3.54 -6.35 25.22
N ASP A 64 -2.71 -7.27 24.74
CA ASP A 64 -2.91 -8.71 24.95
C ASP A 64 -3.05 -9.06 26.44
N HIS A 65 -2.14 -8.57 27.28
CA HIS A 65 -2.16 -8.80 28.73
C HIS A 65 -3.45 -8.27 29.36
N ILE A 66 -3.84 -7.03 29.04
CA ILE A 66 -5.04 -6.38 29.57
C ILE A 66 -6.30 -7.18 29.16
N LEU A 67 -6.48 -7.45 27.86
CA LEU A 67 -7.66 -8.16 27.37
C LEU A 67 -7.75 -9.57 27.95
N THR A 68 -6.63 -10.28 28.01
CA THR A 68 -6.57 -11.65 28.56
C THR A 68 -6.87 -11.66 30.06
N ALA A 69 -6.39 -10.68 30.82
CA ALA A 69 -6.66 -10.60 32.25
C ALA A 69 -8.15 -10.32 32.53
N LEU A 70 -8.76 -9.36 31.83
CA LEU A 70 -10.19 -9.07 31.96
C LEU A 70 -11.06 -10.25 31.51
N TYR A 71 -10.65 -10.93 30.43
CA TYR A 71 -11.31 -12.15 29.97
C TYR A 71 -11.29 -13.22 31.06
N ARG A 72 -10.13 -13.50 31.68
CA ARG A 72 -10.00 -14.55 32.70
C ARG A 72 -10.78 -14.25 33.98
N GLN A 73 -10.99 -12.98 34.31
CA GLN A 73 -11.80 -12.57 35.45
C GLN A 73 -13.30 -12.73 35.20
N THR A 74 -13.74 -12.72 33.94
CA THR A 74 -15.16 -12.63 33.58
C THR A 74 -15.71 -13.89 32.94
N ILE A 75 -14.95 -14.50 32.05
CA ILE A 75 -15.34 -15.68 31.27
C ILE A 75 -14.88 -16.94 32.00
N THR A 76 -15.85 -17.74 32.44
CA THR A 76 -15.58 -18.98 33.18
C THR A 76 -15.56 -20.22 32.28
N ASN A 77 -16.31 -20.18 31.18
CA ASN A 77 -16.39 -21.27 30.22
C ASN A 77 -15.20 -21.22 29.25
N PRO A 78 -14.25 -22.17 29.30
CA PRO A 78 -13.07 -22.15 28.45
C PRO A 78 -13.39 -22.39 26.97
N ALA A 79 -14.59 -22.88 26.62
CA ALA A 79 -15.00 -23.05 25.23
C ALA A 79 -15.34 -21.72 24.54
N ILE A 80 -15.59 -20.64 25.29
CA ILE A 80 -15.71 -19.29 24.73
C ILE A 80 -14.29 -18.79 24.45
N ARG A 81 -13.94 -18.50 23.20
CA ARG A 81 -12.57 -18.14 22.81
C ARG A 81 -12.48 -16.68 22.43
N LEU A 82 -11.35 -16.06 22.76
CA LEU A 82 -11.04 -14.68 22.40
C LEU A 82 -9.90 -14.65 21.38
N TYR A 83 -10.11 -13.93 20.28
CA TYR A 83 -9.10 -13.67 19.26
C TYR A 83 -8.91 -12.18 19.05
N ALA A 84 -7.67 -11.78 18.82
CA ALA A 84 -7.36 -10.57 18.06
C ALA A 84 -7.50 -10.89 16.57
N ILE A 85 -8.09 -9.99 15.78
CA ILE A 85 -8.22 -10.17 14.32
C ILE A 85 -7.66 -8.95 13.57
N GLY A 86 -7.50 -9.09 12.24
CA GLY A 86 -7.02 -8.01 11.39
C GLY A 86 -5.64 -7.46 11.79
N GLY A 87 -5.50 -6.14 11.84
CA GLY A 87 -4.22 -5.49 12.18
C GLY A 87 -3.74 -5.80 13.60
N TYR A 88 -4.66 -5.95 14.55
CA TYR A 88 -4.34 -6.34 15.93
C TYR A 88 -3.90 -7.80 16.01
N GLY A 89 -4.62 -8.71 15.33
CA GLY A 89 -4.26 -10.12 15.29
C GLY A 89 -2.91 -10.39 14.62
N ARG A 90 -2.55 -9.61 13.59
CA ARG A 90 -1.21 -9.61 12.97
C ARG A 90 -0.08 -9.10 13.89
N GLY A 91 -0.40 -8.54 15.05
CA GLY A 91 0.58 -7.95 15.97
C GLY A 91 1.07 -6.56 15.54
N GLU A 92 0.32 -5.88 14.68
CA GLU A 92 0.62 -4.52 14.19
C GLU A 92 -0.29 -3.48 14.87
N HIS A 93 -0.41 -3.55 16.20
CA HIS A 93 -1.30 -2.67 16.93
C HIS A 93 -0.58 -1.37 17.30
N PHE A 94 -0.93 -0.28 16.61
CA PHE A 94 -0.38 1.06 16.88
C PHE A 94 -1.24 1.80 17.91
N PRO A 95 -0.68 2.79 18.63
CA PRO A 95 -1.36 3.47 19.74
C PRO A 95 -2.77 4.01 19.48
N ALA A 96 -3.03 4.50 18.26
CA ALA A 96 -4.33 5.03 17.85
C ALA A 96 -5.11 4.10 16.91
N SER A 97 -4.66 2.85 16.71
CA SER A 97 -5.37 1.87 15.89
C SER A 97 -6.60 1.32 16.61
N ASP A 98 -7.57 0.93 15.82
CA ASP A 98 -8.75 0.20 16.27
C ASP A 98 -8.31 -1.19 16.80
N THR A 99 -9.04 -1.71 17.77
CA THR A 99 -8.79 -2.97 18.47
C THR A 99 -9.88 -3.95 18.06
N ASP A 100 -9.64 -4.68 16.97
CA ASP A 100 -10.61 -5.62 16.41
C ASP A 100 -10.48 -6.98 17.12
N ILE A 101 -11.57 -7.45 17.72
CA ILE A 101 -11.63 -8.73 18.42
C ILE A 101 -12.77 -9.62 17.92
N LEU A 102 -12.56 -10.94 18.05
CA LEU A 102 -13.59 -11.96 17.88
C LEU A 102 -13.78 -12.72 19.19
N ILE A 103 -15.02 -12.82 19.63
CA ILE A 103 -15.47 -13.73 20.69
C ILE A 103 -16.22 -14.86 20.00
N LEU A 104 -15.67 -16.07 20.09
CA LEU A 104 -16.24 -17.27 19.49
C LEU A 104 -16.84 -18.14 20.60
N ALA A 105 -18.16 -18.19 20.66
CA ALA A 105 -18.90 -18.98 21.65
C ALA A 105 -19.19 -20.38 21.11
N PRO A 106 -19.23 -21.42 21.97
CA PRO A 106 -19.72 -22.72 21.55
C PRO A 106 -21.22 -22.64 21.23
N ASP A 107 -21.67 -23.56 20.39
CA ASP A 107 -23.07 -23.64 19.94
C ASP A 107 -24.08 -23.91 21.06
N ASP A 108 -23.65 -24.55 22.14
CA ASP A 108 -24.45 -24.92 23.31
C ASP A 108 -24.31 -23.91 24.47
N SER A 109 -23.80 -22.71 24.19
CA SER A 109 -23.61 -21.66 25.20
C SER A 109 -24.91 -21.33 25.95
N SER A 110 -24.82 -21.30 27.27
CA SER A 110 -25.93 -21.04 28.19
C SER A 110 -26.28 -19.56 28.30
N SER A 111 -27.41 -19.21 28.92
CA SER A 111 -27.73 -17.81 29.23
C SER A 111 -26.70 -17.16 30.16
N ALA A 112 -26.05 -17.93 31.03
CA ALA A 112 -24.96 -17.47 31.87
C ALA A 112 -23.72 -17.11 31.05
N ASP A 113 -23.39 -17.89 30.01
CA ASP A 113 -22.29 -17.59 29.09
C ASP A 113 -22.52 -16.27 28.34
N HIS A 114 -23.75 -16.04 27.85
CA HIS A 114 -24.11 -14.79 27.18
C HIS A 114 -23.96 -13.58 28.12
N ALA A 115 -24.44 -13.70 29.36
CA ALA A 115 -24.29 -12.65 30.36
C ALA A 115 -22.82 -12.35 30.70
N GLN A 116 -21.96 -13.38 30.73
CA GLN A 116 -20.50 -13.21 30.91
C GLN A 116 -19.87 -12.49 29.72
N ILE A 117 -20.25 -12.83 28.48
CA ILE A 117 -19.78 -12.13 27.27
C ILE A 117 -20.20 -10.66 27.27
N GLU A 118 -21.47 -10.36 27.58
CA GLU A 118 -21.97 -8.98 27.69
C GLU A 118 -21.20 -8.19 28.76
N THR A 119 -20.98 -8.80 29.92
CA THR A 119 -20.20 -8.19 31.01
C THR A 119 -18.77 -7.90 30.58
N TYR A 120 -18.13 -8.84 29.88
CA TYR A 120 -16.78 -8.65 29.35
C TYR A 120 -16.73 -7.49 28.34
N ILE A 121 -17.65 -7.44 27.38
CA ILE A 121 -17.74 -6.35 26.40
C ILE A 121 -17.95 -4.99 27.09
N ALA A 122 -18.81 -4.93 28.12
CA ALA A 122 -19.04 -3.71 28.88
C ALA A 122 -17.76 -3.20 29.58
N GLN A 123 -16.92 -4.10 30.10
CA GLN A 123 -15.62 -3.73 30.69
C GLN A 123 -14.65 -3.19 29.63
N LEU A 124 -14.64 -3.77 28.43
CA LEU A 124 -13.77 -3.34 27.34
C LEU A 124 -13.99 -1.88 26.96
N TRP A 125 -15.24 -1.40 26.98
CA TRP A 125 -15.57 0.01 26.74
C TRP A 125 -14.96 0.97 27.76
N GLN A 126 -14.61 0.49 28.96
CA GLN A 126 -13.97 1.31 29.99
C GLN A 126 -12.47 1.55 29.72
N LEU A 127 -11.86 0.82 28.77
CA LEU A 127 -10.43 0.92 28.45
C LEU A 127 -10.05 2.22 27.72
N GLY A 128 -11.03 2.95 27.15
CA GLY A 128 -10.76 4.11 26.31
C GLY A 128 -10.03 3.76 25.01
N LEU A 129 -10.25 2.54 24.53
CA LEU A 129 -9.82 2.03 23.23
C LEU A 129 -11.00 2.08 22.25
N ASP A 130 -10.67 2.21 20.96
CA ASP A 130 -11.64 2.04 19.89
C ASP A 130 -11.75 0.54 19.60
N ILE A 131 -12.76 -0.11 20.17
CA ILE A 131 -12.90 -1.58 20.13
C ILE A 131 -14.03 -1.94 19.18
N SER A 132 -13.70 -2.76 18.18
CA SER A 132 -14.68 -3.40 17.30
C SER A 132 -14.78 -4.88 17.69
N GLN A 133 -15.97 -5.31 18.11
CA GLN A 133 -16.20 -6.69 18.52
C GLN A 133 -17.07 -7.46 17.53
N HIS A 134 -16.64 -8.68 17.20
CA HIS A 134 -17.45 -9.69 16.53
C HIS A 134 -17.80 -10.79 17.54
N VAL A 135 -19.06 -11.19 17.61
CA VAL A 135 -19.52 -12.30 18.46
C VAL A 135 -20.22 -13.31 17.57
N HIS A 136 -19.72 -14.54 17.53
CA HIS A 136 -20.28 -15.60 16.71
C HIS A 136 -20.30 -16.92 17.47
N HIS A 137 -21.25 -17.79 17.13
CA HIS A 137 -21.15 -19.21 17.45
C HIS A 137 -20.25 -19.93 16.44
N ASP A 138 -19.67 -21.06 16.85
CA ASP A 138 -18.83 -21.92 16.01
C ASP A 138 -19.51 -22.25 14.67
N ARG A 139 -20.81 -22.59 14.67
CA ARG A 139 -21.55 -22.94 13.45
C ARG A 139 -21.73 -21.78 12.45
N ASP A 140 -21.75 -20.54 12.93
CA ASP A 140 -22.17 -19.38 12.12
C ASP A 140 -20.99 -18.63 11.50
N LEU A 141 -19.79 -18.78 12.09
CA LEU A 141 -18.61 -17.99 11.70
C LEU A 141 -18.26 -18.14 10.21
N ASN A 142 -18.25 -19.38 9.70
CA ASN A 142 -17.91 -19.66 8.31
C ASN A 142 -18.95 -19.07 7.34
N ALA A 143 -20.24 -19.13 7.68
CA ALA A 143 -21.31 -18.57 6.86
C ALA A 143 -21.21 -17.03 6.84
N ALA A 144 -20.99 -16.41 8.00
CA ALA A 144 -20.79 -14.97 8.11
C ALA A 144 -19.57 -14.50 7.32
N ALA A 145 -18.42 -15.16 7.46
CA ALA A 145 -17.20 -14.83 6.72
C ALA A 145 -17.35 -15.07 5.21
N SER A 146 -18.13 -16.06 4.78
CA SER A 146 -18.39 -16.28 3.35
C SER A 146 -19.21 -15.14 2.72
N ALA A 147 -20.10 -14.52 3.51
CA ALA A 147 -20.94 -13.40 3.08
C ALA A 147 -20.24 -12.04 3.19
N ASP A 148 -19.22 -11.91 4.04
CA ASP A 148 -18.49 -10.67 4.30
C ASP A 148 -16.98 -10.85 4.07
N THR A 149 -16.48 -10.27 2.96
CA THR A 149 -15.06 -10.33 2.60
C THR A 149 -14.16 -9.59 3.58
N ASP A 150 -14.67 -8.58 4.29
CA ASP A 150 -13.89 -7.86 5.30
C ASP A 150 -13.68 -8.72 6.55
N LEU A 151 -14.73 -9.37 7.05
CA LEU A 151 -14.63 -10.35 8.12
C LEU A 151 -13.71 -11.51 7.72
N LEU A 152 -13.89 -12.10 6.53
CA LEU A 152 -13.02 -13.16 6.02
C LEU A 152 -11.54 -12.72 6.01
N THR A 153 -11.28 -11.51 5.53
CA THR A 153 -9.91 -10.97 5.48
C THR A 153 -9.36 -10.73 6.88
N ALA A 154 -10.17 -10.24 7.83
CA ALA A 154 -9.76 -10.06 9.21
C ALA A 154 -9.43 -11.41 9.89
N LEU A 155 -10.18 -12.47 9.59
CA LEU A 155 -9.96 -13.83 10.09
C LEU A 155 -8.68 -14.47 9.53
N LEU A 156 -8.20 -14.09 8.34
CA LEU A 156 -6.87 -14.53 7.87
C LEU A 156 -5.73 -14.04 8.77
N GLU A 157 -6.00 -13.04 9.60
CA GLU A 157 -5.03 -12.40 10.47
C GLU A 157 -5.44 -12.56 11.92
N ASN A 158 -5.96 -13.74 12.28
CA ASN A 158 -6.38 -14.05 13.64
C ASN A 158 -5.22 -14.52 14.51
N ARG A 159 -5.32 -14.21 15.80
CA ARG A 159 -4.44 -14.73 16.86
C ARG A 159 -5.24 -14.96 18.12
N GLN A 160 -5.29 -16.21 18.58
CA GLN A 160 -5.99 -16.56 19.80
C GLN A 160 -5.29 -15.95 21.01
N LEU A 161 -6.04 -15.20 21.83
CA LEU A 161 -5.56 -14.57 23.06
C LEU A 161 -5.90 -15.42 24.30
N ALA A 162 -7.12 -15.98 24.33
CA ALA A 162 -7.63 -16.73 25.47
C ALA A 162 -8.68 -17.79 25.09
N GLY A 163 -9.02 -18.64 26.07
CA GLY A 163 -9.90 -19.80 25.89
C GLY A 163 -9.15 -21.07 25.48
N ALA A 164 -9.90 -22.16 25.30
CA ALA A 164 -9.38 -23.45 24.85
C ALA A 164 -8.88 -23.37 23.40
N PRO A 165 -7.73 -23.99 23.05
CA PRO A 165 -7.15 -23.91 21.70
C PRO A 165 -8.15 -24.28 20.60
N HIS A 166 -8.32 -23.40 19.61
CA HIS A 166 -9.23 -23.62 18.48
C HIS A 166 -8.76 -22.84 17.23
N PRO A 167 -7.87 -23.40 16.41
CA PRO A 167 -7.32 -22.71 15.24
C PRO A 167 -8.41 -22.35 14.21
N ILE A 168 -8.39 -21.11 13.71
CA ILE A 168 -9.25 -20.65 12.62
C ILE A 168 -8.39 -20.42 11.39
N ASP A 169 -8.74 -21.05 10.27
CA ASP A 169 -8.13 -20.79 8.96
C ASP A 169 -9.22 -20.72 7.87
N PRO A 170 -9.67 -19.51 7.49
CA PRO A 170 -10.72 -19.35 6.48
C PRO A 170 -10.23 -19.70 5.06
N ALA A 171 -8.95 -20.02 4.87
CA ALA A 171 -8.42 -20.52 3.62
C ALA A 171 -8.45 -22.05 3.53
N ARG A 172 -8.74 -22.79 4.62
CA ARG A 172 -8.68 -24.26 4.66
C ARG A 172 -9.94 -24.91 5.26
N PRO A 173 -10.84 -25.47 4.42
CA PRO A 173 -10.95 -25.24 2.98
C PRO A 173 -11.29 -23.77 2.69
N PRO A 174 -11.05 -23.26 1.46
CA PRO A 174 -11.35 -21.88 1.14
C PRO A 174 -12.86 -21.66 1.18
N LEU A 175 -13.30 -20.71 2.04
CA LEU A 175 -14.73 -20.39 2.23
C LEU A 175 -15.43 -19.88 0.95
N ILE A 176 -14.69 -19.18 0.09
CA ILE A 176 -15.15 -18.75 -1.23
C ILE A 176 -14.09 -19.13 -2.29
N ALA A 177 -14.47 -19.09 -3.57
CA ALA A 177 -13.50 -19.34 -4.63
C ALA A 177 -12.33 -18.34 -4.56
N ARG A 178 -11.08 -18.82 -4.69
CA ARG A 178 -9.88 -17.95 -4.67
C ARG A 178 -9.96 -16.81 -5.68
N THR A 179 -10.51 -17.07 -6.86
CA THR A 179 -10.75 -16.06 -7.90
C THR A 179 -11.78 -15.00 -7.49
N ALA A 180 -12.81 -15.38 -6.71
CA ALA A 180 -13.77 -14.44 -6.15
C ALA A 180 -13.12 -13.55 -5.09
N TYR A 181 -12.31 -14.13 -4.18
CA TYR A 181 -11.56 -13.36 -3.19
C TYR A 181 -10.59 -12.36 -3.84
N ILE A 182 -9.78 -12.80 -4.81
CA ILE A 182 -8.85 -11.93 -5.57
C ILE A 182 -9.63 -10.76 -6.20
N ARG A 183 -10.76 -11.04 -6.86
CA ARG A 183 -11.59 -10.01 -7.51
C ARG A 183 -12.14 -9.01 -6.49
N ALA A 184 -12.67 -9.48 -5.37
CA ALA A 184 -13.22 -8.64 -4.31
C ALA A 184 -12.15 -7.68 -3.76
N LYS A 185 -10.98 -8.18 -3.39
CA LYS A 185 -9.89 -7.33 -2.90
C LYS A 185 -9.42 -6.32 -3.95
N GLN A 186 -9.33 -6.72 -5.23
CA GLN A 186 -8.97 -5.78 -6.30
C GLN A 186 -10.02 -4.68 -6.49
N GLN A 187 -11.32 -4.98 -6.30
CA GLN A 187 -12.38 -3.97 -6.36
C GLN A 187 -12.25 -2.97 -5.21
N GLU A 188 -12.01 -3.44 -3.99
CA GLU A 188 -11.75 -2.55 -2.84
C GLU A 188 -10.54 -1.64 -3.08
N GLN A 189 -9.44 -2.19 -3.63
CA GLN A 189 -8.26 -1.39 -3.96
C GLN A 189 -8.58 -0.30 -4.99
N ARG A 190 -9.30 -0.63 -6.07
CA ARG A 190 -9.72 0.36 -7.07
C ARG A 190 -10.62 1.45 -6.47
N ALA A 191 -11.53 1.09 -5.57
CA ALA A 191 -12.40 2.05 -4.90
C ALA A 191 -11.60 3.03 -4.02
N ARG A 192 -10.58 2.54 -3.30
CA ARG A 192 -9.67 3.39 -2.53
C ARG A 192 -8.87 4.33 -3.42
N ASP A 193 -8.29 3.80 -4.50
CA ASP A 193 -7.49 4.58 -5.44
C ASP A 193 -8.32 5.73 -6.04
N HIS A 194 -9.57 5.45 -6.45
CA HIS A 194 -10.48 6.46 -7.00
C HIS A 194 -10.77 7.59 -6.01
N LYS A 195 -11.02 7.24 -4.75
CA LYS A 195 -11.30 8.23 -3.69
C LYS A 195 -10.10 9.15 -3.45
N GLU A 196 -8.88 8.63 -3.54
CA GLU A 196 -7.67 9.47 -3.40
C GLU A 196 -7.44 10.36 -4.63
N GLU A 197 -7.72 9.87 -5.83
CA GLU A 197 -7.67 10.68 -7.06
C GLU A 197 -8.61 11.89 -6.99
N GLU A 198 -9.79 11.75 -6.37
CA GLU A 198 -10.76 12.85 -6.18
C GLU A 198 -10.33 13.91 -5.15
N HIS A 199 -9.64 13.50 -4.07
CA HIS A 199 -9.27 14.38 -2.96
C HIS A 199 -7.89 15.04 -3.12
N GLY A 200 -7.11 14.64 -4.12
CA GLY A 200 -5.75 15.09 -4.31
C GLY A 200 -4.76 14.42 -3.36
N GLN A 201 -3.46 14.62 -3.61
CA GLN A 201 -2.38 13.92 -2.90
C GLN A 201 -1.73 14.77 -1.79
N LEU A 202 -2.17 16.01 -1.55
CA LEU A 202 -1.50 16.95 -0.63
C LEU A 202 -1.48 16.48 0.82
N GLU A 203 -2.56 15.83 1.26
CA GLU A 203 -2.71 15.29 2.62
C GLU A 203 -2.93 13.77 2.55
N PRO A 204 -1.91 12.98 2.19
CA PRO A 204 -2.08 11.57 1.87
C PRO A 204 -2.38 10.72 3.12
N ASP A 205 -3.08 9.61 2.92
CA ASP A 205 -3.36 8.62 3.97
C ASP A 205 -2.31 7.48 3.94
N LEU A 206 -1.57 7.31 5.04
CA LEU A 206 -0.51 6.29 5.20
C LEU A 206 -1.03 4.84 5.05
N LYS A 207 -2.30 4.62 5.41
CA LYS A 207 -2.95 3.31 5.44
C LYS A 207 -3.67 3.04 4.12
N ASN A 208 -4.56 3.93 3.72
CA ASN A 208 -5.53 3.70 2.63
C ASN A 208 -5.11 4.29 1.29
N GLY A 209 -4.14 5.21 1.25
CA GLY A 209 -3.65 5.83 0.02
C GLY A 209 -2.94 4.85 -0.92
N CYS A 210 -2.71 5.29 -2.16
CA CYS A 210 -2.03 4.55 -3.22
C CYS A 210 -0.61 4.19 -2.77
N GLY A 211 -0.31 2.90 -2.70
CA GLY A 211 0.98 2.44 -2.17
C GLY A 211 1.14 2.59 -0.66
N GLY A 212 0.07 2.88 0.08
CA GLY A 212 0.04 2.83 1.54
C GLY A 212 0.06 1.41 2.09
N LEU A 213 -0.11 1.28 3.41
CA LEU A 213 -0.01 -0.01 4.10
C LEU A 213 -1.01 -1.05 3.58
N ARG A 214 -2.23 -0.66 3.16
CA ARG A 214 -3.24 -1.58 2.62
C ARG A 214 -2.81 -2.25 1.31
N ASP A 215 -2.02 -1.57 0.47
CA ASP A 215 -1.46 -2.19 -0.74
C ASP A 215 -0.39 -3.23 -0.39
N LEU A 216 0.32 -3.04 0.72
CA LEU A 216 1.27 -4.02 1.25
C LEU A 216 0.53 -5.22 1.87
N HIS A 217 -0.52 -4.96 2.65
CA HIS A 217 -1.38 -5.98 3.24
C HIS A 217 -2.11 -6.81 2.19
N MET A 218 -2.56 -6.21 1.09
CA MET A 218 -3.14 -6.93 -0.06
C MET A 218 -2.25 -8.10 -0.53
N ILE A 219 -0.94 -7.89 -0.66
CA ILE A 219 -0.02 -8.96 -1.07
C ILE A 219 -0.03 -10.10 -0.05
N ARG A 220 -0.02 -9.77 1.24
CA ARG A 220 -0.06 -10.75 2.34
C ARG A 220 -1.39 -11.50 2.39
N TRP A 221 -2.51 -10.81 2.27
CA TRP A 221 -3.85 -11.40 2.28
C TRP A 221 -4.05 -12.37 1.12
N LEU A 222 -3.68 -11.97 -0.09
CA LEU A 222 -3.75 -12.86 -1.24
C LEU A 222 -2.80 -14.06 -1.08
N SER A 223 -1.60 -13.86 -0.53
CA SER A 223 -0.67 -14.95 -0.24
C SER A 223 -1.23 -15.95 0.78
N ALA A 224 -1.77 -15.44 1.90
CA ALA A 224 -2.38 -16.24 2.95
C ALA A 224 -3.59 -17.03 2.42
N TYR A 225 -4.49 -16.37 1.69
CA TYR A 225 -5.70 -17.03 1.19
C TYR A 225 -5.42 -18.04 0.06
N CYS A 226 -4.53 -17.69 -0.86
CA CYS A 226 -4.29 -18.50 -2.04
C CYS A 226 -3.29 -19.62 -1.81
N TYR A 227 -2.27 -19.37 -0.98
CA TYR A 227 -1.12 -20.25 -0.82
C TYR A 227 -0.86 -20.67 0.64
N HIS A 228 -1.67 -20.22 1.60
CA HIS A 228 -1.50 -20.52 3.02
C HIS A 228 -0.15 -20.07 3.60
N ASP A 229 0.36 -18.95 3.08
CA ASP A 229 1.64 -18.38 3.50
C ASP A 229 1.49 -16.91 3.88
N HIS A 230 1.72 -16.60 5.15
CA HIS A 230 1.72 -15.24 5.70
C HIS A 230 3.06 -14.52 5.53
N SER A 231 4.05 -15.18 4.90
CA SER A 231 5.35 -14.64 4.53
C SER A 231 5.46 -14.43 3.01
N TYR A 232 6.63 -13.97 2.55
CA TYR A 232 6.94 -13.84 1.13
C TYR A 232 7.53 -15.11 0.49
N THR A 233 7.73 -16.18 1.26
CA THR A 233 8.49 -17.37 0.86
C THR A 233 7.89 -18.05 -0.37
N THR A 234 6.58 -18.31 -0.34
CA THR A 234 5.88 -19.00 -1.43
C THR A 234 5.78 -18.12 -2.68
N LEU A 235 5.56 -16.82 -2.51
CA LEU A 235 5.57 -15.87 -3.63
C LEU A 235 6.93 -15.85 -4.34
N ILE A 236 8.03 -15.96 -3.58
CA ILE A 236 9.38 -16.06 -4.14
C ILE A 236 9.59 -17.39 -4.84
N ALA A 237 9.23 -18.50 -4.20
CA ALA A 237 9.36 -19.84 -4.79
C ALA A 237 8.57 -19.98 -6.10
N LYS A 238 7.41 -19.31 -6.21
CA LYS A 238 6.59 -19.24 -7.42
C LYS A 238 7.04 -18.17 -8.43
N ASN A 239 8.15 -17.47 -8.19
CA ASN A 239 8.63 -16.34 -9.01
C ASN A 239 7.64 -15.17 -9.13
N LEU A 240 6.61 -15.08 -8.28
CA LEU A 240 5.62 -13.98 -8.30
C LEU A 240 6.21 -12.70 -7.68
N LEU A 241 7.11 -12.87 -6.70
CA LEU A 241 7.88 -11.81 -6.04
C LEU A 241 9.37 -12.19 -6.08
N THR A 242 10.28 -11.23 -6.18
CA THR A 242 11.72 -11.49 -6.04
C THR A 242 12.20 -11.18 -4.62
N ALA A 243 13.31 -11.79 -4.19
CA ALA A 243 13.90 -11.51 -2.87
C ALA A 243 14.24 -10.02 -2.66
N ASN A 244 14.75 -9.36 -3.70
CA ASN A 244 15.02 -7.92 -3.66
C ASN A 244 13.74 -7.09 -3.50
N GLU A 245 12.64 -7.51 -4.13
CA GLU A 245 11.35 -6.82 -3.98
C GLU A 245 10.72 -7.07 -2.60
N ALA A 246 10.86 -8.27 -2.05
CA ALA A 246 10.46 -8.57 -0.68
C ALA A 246 11.22 -7.68 0.32
N ALA A 247 12.55 -7.62 0.22
CA ALA A 247 13.37 -6.74 1.06
C ALA A 247 12.98 -5.26 0.88
N ALA A 248 12.69 -4.84 -0.35
CA ALA A 248 12.29 -3.47 -0.64
C ALA A 248 10.88 -3.13 -0.13
N LEU A 249 9.97 -4.11 -0.03
CA LEU A 249 8.67 -3.98 0.65
C LEU A 249 8.85 -3.85 2.16
N ASP A 250 9.72 -4.67 2.77
CA ASP A 250 10.01 -4.59 4.21
C ASP A 250 10.63 -3.24 4.58
N GLU A 251 11.59 -2.74 3.79
CA GLU A 251 12.17 -1.40 3.98
C GLU A 251 11.08 -0.31 3.91
N SER A 252 10.20 -0.36 2.91
CA SER A 252 9.10 0.60 2.80
C SER A 252 8.08 0.48 3.94
N ARG A 253 7.77 -0.74 4.37
CA ARG A 253 6.88 -0.97 5.52
C ARG A 253 7.45 -0.33 6.77
N ASP A 254 8.74 -0.53 7.02
CA ASP A 254 9.43 -0.01 8.21
C ASP A 254 9.43 1.53 8.22
N THR A 255 9.67 2.18 7.07
CA THR A 255 9.53 3.64 6.95
C THR A 255 8.11 4.09 7.25
N LEU A 256 7.09 3.47 6.65
CA LEU A 256 5.69 3.84 6.88
C LEU A 256 5.27 3.58 8.34
N TRP A 257 5.78 2.53 8.98
CA TRP A 257 5.55 2.26 10.40
C TRP A 257 6.13 3.36 11.28
N ARG A 258 7.35 3.82 11.01
CA ARG A 258 7.96 4.92 11.78
C ARG A 258 7.16 6.21 11.64
N ILE A 259 6.71 6.54 10.42
CA ILE A 259 5.87 7.72 10.19
C ILE A 259 4.53 7.57 10.92
N ARG A 260 3.87 6.41 10.79
CA ARG A 260 2.57 6.14 11.42
C ARG A 260 2.63 6.13 12.94
N PHE A 261 3.66 5.54 13.52
CA PHE A 261 3.83 5.51 14.98
C PHE A 261 4.07 6.91 15.55
N ALA A 262 4.88 7.73 14.87
CA ALA A 262 5.07 9.12 15.25
C ALA A 262 3.79 9.95 15.10
N LEU A 263 3.03 9.74 14.02
CA LEU A 263 1.72 10.35 13.81
C LEU A 263 0.72 9.99 14.93
N HIS A 264 0.68 8.71 15.32
CA HIS A 264 -0.19 8.21 16.41
C HIS A 264 0.22 8.69 17.79
N SER A 265 1.47 9.12 17.95
CA SER A 265 1.99 9.66 19.21
C SER A 265 1.61 11.12 19.43
N GLY A 266 1.24 11.85 18.37
CA GLY A 266 0.73 13.21 18.43
C GLY A 266 -0.80 13.30 18.57
N SER A 267 -1.33 14.52 18.64
CA SER A 267 -2.77 14.81 18.63
C SER A 267 -3.34 14.73 17.21
N ALA A 268 -3.47 13.53 16.64
CA ALA A 268 -4.05 13.38 15.32
C ALA A 268 -5.60 13.30 15.39
N HIS A 269 -6.29 14.37 14.97
CA HIS A 269 -7.75 14.33 14.72
C HIS A 269 -8.11 13.36 13.57
N ARG A 270 -7.17 13.07 12.65
CA ARG A 270 -7.28 12.07 11.58
C ARG A 270 -6.14 11.05 11.69
N LYS A 271 -6.45 9.85 12.20
CA LYS A 271 -5.47 8.84 12.67
C LYS A 271 -4.36 8.45 11.67
N ASN A 272 -4.54 8.57 10.35
CA ASN A 272 -3.54 8.13 9.35
C ASN A 272 -3.26 9.15 8.25
N THR A 273 -3.80 10.37 8.36
CA THR A 273 -3.65 11.41 7.34
C THR A 273 -2.46 12.29 7.68
N LEU A 274 -1.58 12.52 6.70
CA LEU A 274 -0.50 13.50 6.80
C LEU A 274 -1.04 14.88 6.39
N ASP A 275 -1.84 15.51 7.25
CA ASP A 275 -2.24 16.92 7.05
C ASP A 275 -1.03 17.86 7.16
N PHE A 276 -1.15 19.09 6.66
CA PHE A 276 -0.02 20.03 6.65
C PHE A 276 0.61 20.28 8.03
N GLY A 277 -0.20 20.32 9.09
CA GLY A 277 0.29 20.46 10.46
C GLY A 277 1.11 19.25 10.91
N GLN A 278 0.63 18.05 10.59
CA GLN A 278 1.35 16.80 10.85
C GLN A 278 2.64 16.69 10.02
N GLN A 279 2.62 17.11 8.76
CA GLN A 279 3.82 17.12 7.91
C GLN A 279 4.93 17.99 8.51
N GLN A 280 4.58 19.21 8.98
CA GLN A 280 5.52 20.10 9.64
C GLN A 280 6.05 19.49 10.96
N HIS A 281 5.16 18.94 11.78
CA HIS A 281 5.55 18.31 13.05
C HIS A 281 6.48 17.11 12.84
N LEU A 282 6.14 16.23 11.90
CA LEU A 282 6.91 15.03 11.58
C LEU A 282 8.27 15.38 10.96
N ALA A 283 8.34 16.42 10.12
CA ALA A 283 9.61 16.86 9.55
C ALA A 283 10.61 17.24 10.65
N ALA A 284 10.15 17.98 11.67
CA ALA A 284 10.95 18.31 12.85
C ALA A 284 11.30 17.07 13.69
N THR A 285 10.32 16.20 13.98
CA THR A 285 10.52 14.95 14.75
C THR A 285 11.56 14.03 14.11
N PHE A 286 11.60 14.00 12.77
CA PHE A 286 12.57 13.23 12.00
C PHE A 286 13.89 13.96 11.72
N ALA A 287 14.09 15.14 12.30
CA ALA A 287 15.30 15.96 12.15
C ALA A 287 15.62 16.34 10.68
N TYR A 288 14.59 16.61 9.88
CA TYR A 288 14.77 17.28 8.60
C TYR A 288 15.04 18.77 8.84
N HIS A 289 15.93 19.35 8.04
CA HIS A 289 16.32 20.75 8.13
C HIS A 289 16.17 21.41 6.77
N ASP A 290 15.73 22.67 6.76
CA ASP A 290 15.60 23.43 5.52
C ASP A 290 16.94 23.55 4.82
N GLN A 291 16.92 23.30 3.52
CA GLN A 291 18.04 23.52 2.61
C GLN A 291 17.63 24.59 1.59
N ARG A 292 18.61 25.21 0.93
CA ARG A 292 18.33 26.17 -0.15
C ARG A 292 17.46 25.48 -1.21
N ASN A 293 16.27 26.04 -1.48
CA ASN A 293 15.29 25.52 -2.43
C ASN A 293 14.80 24.08 -2.16
N TYR A 294 14.97 23.55 -0.94
CA TYR A 294 14.47 22.24 -0.56
C TYR A 294 14.05 22.19 0.92
N PRO A 295 12.82 22.64 1.24
CA PRO A 295 12.28 22.69 2.60
C PRO A 295 12.26 21.32 3.29
N ALA A 296 12.34 21.32 4.62
CA ALA A 296 12.31 20.11 5.44
C ALA A 296 11.04 19.26 5.22
N ILE A 297 9.90 19.91 4.98
CA ILE A 297 8.63 19.25 4.69
C ILE A 297 8.70 18.51 3.34
N GLU A 298 9.22 19.16 2.29
CA GLU A 298 9.38 18.52 0.97
C GLU A 298 10.36 17.34 1.04
N GLN A 299 11.38 17.41 1.91
CA GLN A 299 12.29 16.29 2.17
C GLN A 299 11.59 15.09 2.80
N LEU A 300 10.77 15.31 3.83
CA LEU A 300 9.93 14.27 4.44
C LEU A 300 8.97 13.67 3.42
N MET A 301 8.25 14.52 2.69
CA MET A 301 7.22 14.08 1.75
C MET A 301 7.81 13.34 0.56
N GLN A 302 8.96 13.78 0.03
CA GLN A 302 9.67 13.04 -1.00
C GLN A 302 10.14 11.66 -0.50
N HIS A 303 10.61 11.57 0.75
CA HIS A 303 10.96 10.28 1.37
C HIS A 303 9.73 9.36 1.45
N TYR A 304 8.60 9.88 1.92
CA TYR A 304 7.32 9.17 1.95
C TYR A 304 6.88 8.66 0.57
N TYR A 305 6.77 9.55 -0.44
CA TYR A 305 6.28 9.16 -1.77
C TYR A 305 7.19 8.16 -2.49
N ARG A 306 8.52 8.21 -2.27
CA ARG A 306 9.45 7.20 -2.81
C ARG A 306 9.10 5.79 -2.32
N HIS A 307 8.73 5.64 -1.05
CA HIS A 307 8.34 4.35 -0.49
C HIS A 307 6.95 3.90 -0.93
N THR A 308 5.96 4.80 -1.00
CA THR A 308 4.61 4.44 -1.45
C THR A 308 4.58 4.11 -2.94
N MET A 309 5.27 4.87 -3.80
CA MET A 309 5.42 4.53 -5.22
C MET A 309 6.06 3.14 -5.40
N ARG A 310 7.05 2.80 -4.58
CA ARG A 310 7.70 1.47 -4.61
C ARG A 310 6.70 0.37 -4.23
N ILE A 311 5.96 0.55 -3.14
CA ILE A 311 4.90 -0.40 -2.70
C ILE A 311 3.88 -0.57 -3.82
N ARG A 312 3.35 0.53 -4.36
CA ARG A 312 2.34 0.53 -5.42
C ARG A 312 2.78 -0.27 -6.65
N ARG A 313 4.00 -0.01 -7.12
CA ARG A 313 4.58 -0.71 -8.29
C ARG A 313 4.76 -2.21 -8.06
N ILE A 314 5.12 -2.63 -6.84
CA ILE A 314 5.28 -4.05 -6.50
C ILE A 314 3.89 -4.70 -6.35
N ASN A 315 2.98 -4.05 -5.62
CA ASN A 315 1.60 -4.51 -5.43
C ASN A 315 0.90 -4.78 -6.77
N GLN A 316 0.83 -3.79 -7.68
CA GLN A 316 0.14 -3.95 -8.97
C GLN A 316 0.64 -5.16 -9.75
N ARG A 317 1.96 -5.36 -9.77
CA ARG A 317 2.59 -6.48 -10.47
C ARG A 317 2.31 -7.81 -9.79
N VAL A 318 2.50 -7.91 -8.47
CA VAL A 318 2.33 -9.15 -7.70
C VAL A 318 0.87 -9.58 -7.69
N VAL A 319 -0.06 -8.65 -7.46
CA VAL A 319 -1.51 -8.92 -7.52
C VAL A 319 -1.90 -9.45 -8.90
N SER A 320 -1.41 -8.82 -9.98
CA SER A 320 -1.68 -9.31 -11.34
C SER A 320 -1.06 -10.69 -11.62
N LEU A 321 0.05 -11.04 -10.97
CA LEU A 321 0.68 -12.35 -11.10
C LEU A 321 -0.08 -13.43 -10.32
N ILE A 322 -0.53 -13.11 -9.11
CA ILE A 322 -1.38 -14.01 -8.30
C ILE A 322 -2.70 -14.27 -9.03
N GLU A 323 -3.31 -13.24 -9.62
CA GLU A 323 -4.51 -13.41 -10.43
C GLU A 323 -4.26 -14.37 -11.60
N ALA A 324 -3.18 -14.18 -12.35
CA ALA A 324 -2.84 -15.04 -13.48
C ALA A 324 -2.55 -16.50 -13.06
N ASP A 325 -1.95 -16.73 -11.88
CA ASP A 325 -1.69 -18.07 -11.33
C ASP A 325 -2.99 -18.82 -10.96
N HIS A 326 -4.08 -18.09 -10.71
CA HIS A 326 -5.40 -18.64 -10.35
C HIS A 326 -6.41 -18.65 -11.48
N GLN A 327 -6.04 -18.15 -12.66
CA GLN A 327 -6.87 -18.27 -13.86
C GLN A 327 -6.58 -19.60 -14.58
N PRO A 328 -7.58 -20.19 -15.25
CA PRO A 328 -7.33 -21.32 -16.12
C PRO A 328 -6.25 -20.98 -17.14
N PRO A 329 -5.30 -21.90 -17.42
CA PRO A 329 -4.27 -21.65 -18.40
C PRO A 329 -4.90 -21.38 -19.77
N GLN A 330 -4.71 -20.17 -20.29
CA GLN A 330 -5.09 -19.82 -21.65
C GLN A 330 -3.85 -19.88 -22.55
N PRO A 331 -3.93 -20.53 -23.72
CA PRO A 331 -2.85 -20.50 -24.70
C PRO A 331 -2.63 -19.06 -25.17
N ALA A 332 -1.38 -18.72 -25.46
CA ALA A 332 -1.09 -17.45 -26.09
C ALA A 332 -1.68 -17.41 -27.50
N ILE A 333 -2.45 -16.36 -27.79
CA ILE A 333 -3.05 -16.12 -29.11
C ILE A 333 -2.07 -15.26 -29.91
N PRO A 334 -1.45 -15.77 -31.00
CA PRO A 334 -0.56 -14.97 -31.83
C PRO A 334 -1.27 -13.74 -32.38
N LEU A 335 -0.66 -12.56 -32.23
CA LEU A 335 -1.17 -11.30 -32.78
C LEU A 335 -0.45 -10.95 -34.08
N ASN A 336 0.88 -11.09 -34.10
CA ASN A 336 1.72 -10.92 -35.28
C ASN A 336 3.04 -11.72 -35.13
N ALA A 337 4.07 -11.38 -35.91
CA ALA A 337 5.38 -12.05 -35.84
C ALA A 337 6.08 -11.87 -34.48
N ASP A 338 5.88 -10.74 -33.81
CA ASP A 338 6.59 -10.36 -32.58
C ASP A 338 5.78 -10.55 -31.31
N TYR A 339 4.45 -10.42 -31.40
CA TYR A 339 3.55 -10.34 -30.25
C TYR A 339 2.49 -11.43 -30.25
N ALA A 340 2.09 -11.79 -29.03
CA ALA A 340 0.91 -12.60 -28.75
C ALA A 340 0.13 -12.01 -27.57
N ALA A 341 -1.12 -12.40 -27.41
CA ALA A 341 -1.96 -12.05 -26.28
C ALA A 341 -2.13 -13.25 -25.34
N LYS A 342 -2.00 -13.03 -24.03
CA LYS A 342 -2.36 -13.99 -22.99
C LYS A 342 -3.20 -13.28 -21.93
N ASN A 343 -4.40 -13.78 -21.65
CA ASN A 343 -5.37 -13.15 -20.75
C ASN A 343 -5.61 -11.66 -21.10
N ASN A 344 -5.77 -11.38 -22.40
CA ASN A 344 -5.91 -10.02 -22.95
C ASN A 344 -4.75 -9.06 -22.63
N LYS A 345 -3.56 -9.59 -22.34
CA LYS A 345 -2.32 -8.85 -22.08
C LYS A 345 -1.22 -9.23 -23.06
N LEU A 346 -0.40 -8.25 -23.44
CA LEU A 346 0.66 -8.41 -24.44
C LEU A 346 1.84 -9.23 -23.91
N ILE A 347 2.29 -10.21 -24.70
CA ILE A 347 3.57 -10.93 -24.50
C ILE A 347 4.41 -10.84 -25.77
N LEU A 348 5.73 -11.01 -25.62
CA LEU A 348 6.64 -11.26 -26.73
C LEU A 348 6.60 -12.74 -27.11
N ARG A 349 6.53 -13.04 -28.40
CA ARG A 349 6.70 -14.41 -28.93
C ARG A 349 8.15 -14.88 -28.80
N HIS A 350 9.07 -13.93 -28.87
CA HIS A 350 10.52 -14.11 -28.83
C HIS A 350 11.10 -13.21 -27.73
N PRO A 351 11.10 -13.63 -26.45
CA PRO A 351 11.54 -12.79 -25.34
C PRO A 351 12.97 -12.26 -25.49
N GLU A 352 13.86 -13.02 -26.12
CA GLU A 352 15.23 -12.64 -26.46
C GLU A 352 15.31 -11.35 -27.29
N ASN A 353 14.28 -11.06 -28.08
CA ASN A 353 14.23 -9.87 -28.92
C ASN A 353 14.17 -8.57 -28.12
N LEU A 354 13.70 -8.60 -26.86
CA LEU A 354 13.66 -7.40 -26.01
C LEU A 354 15.03 -6.71 -25.93
N ASN A 355 16.11 -7.50 -25.89
CA ASN A 355 17.47 -6.99 -25.75
C ASN A 355 18.26 -7.00 -27.06
N ASN A 356 17.80 -7.75 -28.07
CA ASN A 356 18.53 -7.99 -29.31
C ASN A 356 17.99 -7.19 -30.50
N LYS A 357 16.73 -6.75 -30.46
CA LYS A 357 16.15 -5.86 -31.46
C LYS A 357 16.31 -4.39 -31.03
N PRO A 358 16.86 -3.51 -31.88
CA PRO A 358 16.84 -2.07 -31.65
C PRO A 358 15.42 -1.57 -31.41
N HIS A 359 15.24 -0.58 -30.52
CA HIS A 359 13.98 0.14 -30.27
C HIS A 359 12.77 -0.71 -29.83
N GLN A 360 12.95 -2.01 -29.59
CA GLN A 360 11.90 -2.95 -29.20
C GLN A 360 11.07 -2.48 -28.00
N LEU A 361 11.68 -1.70 -27.10
CA LEU A 361 10.99 -1.06 -25.99
C LEU A 361 9.85 -0.16 -26.48
N TRP A 362 10.13 0.72 -27.44
CA TRP A 362 9.14 1.65 -27.99
C TRP A 362 8.12 0.94 -28.84
N ASP A 363 8.52 -0.07 -29.60
CA ASP A 363 7.60 -0.88 -30.41
C ASP A 363 6.52 -1.55 -29.56
N ILE A 364 6.86 -1.98 -28.35
CA ILE A 364 5.89 -2.54 -27.38
C ILE A 364 4.83 -1.50 -27.00
N PHE A 365 5.25 -0.28 -26.67
CA PHE A 365 4.31 0.79 -26.25
C PHE A 365 3.51 1.34 -27.43
N HIS A 366 4.13 1.44 -28.61
CA HIS A 366 3.45 1.77 -29.86
C HIS A 366 2.39 0.75 -30.21
N TYR A 367 2.71 -0.54 -30.08
CA TYR A 367 1.75 -1.61 -30.30
C TYR A 367 0.55 -1.49 -29.36
N LEU A 368 0.79 -1.27 -28.06
CA LEU A 368 -0.31 -1.03 -27.10
C LEU A 368 -1.13 0.23 -27.47
N GLN A 369 -0.48 1.29 -27.92
CA GLN A 369 -1.13 2.54 -28.30
C GLN A 369 -2.08 2.37 -29.49
N GLN A 370 -1.74 1.47 -30.42
CA GLN A 370 -2.51 1.18 -31.64
C GLN A 370 -3.56 0.06 -31.45
N ASN A 371 -3.47 -0.74 -30.38
CA ASN A 371 -4.32 -1.91 -30.18
C ASN A 371 -5.06 -1.84 -28.83
N PRO A 372 -6.12 -1.01 -28.72
CA PRO A 372 -6.82 -0.75 -27.46
C PRO A 372 -7.57 -1.97 -26.90
N THR A 373 -7.76 -3.02 -27.71
CA THR A 373 -8.31 -4.30 -27.23
C THR A 373 -7.36 -4.98 -26.25
N ILE A 374 -6.04 -4.77 -26.37
CA ILE A 374 -5.05 -5.29 -25.44
C ILE A 374 -4.98 -4.37 -24.21
N SER A 375 -5.41 -4.91 -23.08
CA SER A 375 -5.58 -4.14 -21.84
C SER A 375 -4.26 -3.62 -21.24
N ASP A 376 -3.21 -4.44 -21.24
CA ASP A 376 -1.92 -4.11 -20.62
C ASP A 376 -0.79 -5.04 -21.08
N LEU A 377 0.44 -4.82 -20.59
CA LEU A 377 1.52 -5.80 -20.69
C LEU A 377 1.31 -6.97 -19.72
N HIS A 378 1.64 -8.19 -20.17
CA HIS A 378 1.63 -9.34 -19.28
C HIS A 378 2.71 -9.16 -18.20
N PRO A 379 2.47 -9.57 -16.93
CA PRO A 379 3.41 -9.33 -15.84
C PRO A 379 4.83 -9.88 -16.05
N ASP A 380 4.97 -10.99 -16.79
CA ASP A 380 6.28 -11.54 -17.15
C ASP A 380 7.07 -10.61 -18.07
N LEU A 381 6.40 -9.98 -19.05
CA LEU A 381 7.01 -8.98 -19.93
C LEU A 381 7.40 -7.73 -19.13
N VAL A 382 6.55 -7.28 -18.20
CA VAL A 382 6.88 -6.18 -17.27
C VAL A 382 8.13 -6.52 -16.43
N ARG A 383 8.22 -7.75 -15.91
CA ARG A 383 9.40 -8.22 -15.17
C ARG A 383 10.66 -8.19 -16.05
N GLN A 384 10.54 -8.63 -17.30
CA GLN A 384 11.64 -8.64 -18.25
C GLN A 384 12.14 -7.23 -18.60
N ILE A 385 11.21 -6.30 -18.88
CA ILE A 385 11.50 -4.88 -19.10
C ILE A 385 12.22 -4.30 -17.89
N ARG A 386 11.72 -4.55 -16.67
CA ARG A 386 12.34 -4.01 -15.45
C ARG A 386 13.73 -4.55 -15.17
N ARG A 387 14.00 -5.82 -15.47
CA ARG A 387 15.34 -6.42 -15.37
C ARG A 387 16.31 -5.86 -16.40
N SER A 388 15.79 -5.51 -17.57
CA SER A 388 16.60 -5.01 -18.69
C SER A 388 16.65 -3.49 -18.77
N ARG A 389 15.90 -2.77 -17.91
CA ARG A 389 15.69 -1.31 -18.02
C ARG A 389 16.98 -0.50 -18.10
N ASP A 390 18.02 -0.91 -17.37
CA ASP A 390 19.31 -0.19 -17.36
C ASP A 390 19.99 -0.29 -18.73
N ARG A 391 19.94 -1.46 -19.37
CA ARG A 391 20.39 -1.67 -20.76
C ARG A 391 19.48 -0.97 -21.77
N LEU A 392 18.16 -1.08 -21.59
CA LEU A 392 17.16 -0.48 -22.49
C LEU A 392 17.15 1.06 -22.46
N THR A 393 17.85 1.69 -21.51
CA THR A 393 17.87 3.15 -21.34
C THR A 393 19.28 3.68 -21.09
N ASP A 394 20.31 2.95 -21.53
CA ASP A 394 21.69 3.37 -21.35
C ASP A 394 22.04 4.64 -22.16
N ILE A 395 23.27 5.13 -22.05
CA ILE A 395 23.70 6.35 -22.74
C ILE A 395 23.66 6.17 -24.27
N ALA A 396 24.00 4.98 -24.78
CA ALA A 396 24.04 4.72 -26.22
C ALA A 396 22.62 4.75 -26.80
N THR A 397 21.68 4.03 -26.17
CA THR A 397 20.27 4.00 -26.56
C THR A 397 19.63 5.39 -26.54
N ARG A 398 19.93 6.22 -25.52
CA ARG A 398 19.42 7.61 -25.46
C ARG A 398 20.00 8.53 -26.53
N ARG A 399 21.24 8.26 -26.97
CA ARG A 399 21.93 9.03 -28.01
C ARG A 399 21.63 8.55 -29.42
N ASP A 400 21.03 7.38 -29.56
CA ASP A 400 20.58 6.87 -30.85
C ASP A 400 19.44 7.71 -31.44
N ALA A 401 19.51 7.96 -32.75
CA ALA A 401 18.59 8.84 -33.46
C ALA A 401 17.28 8.15 -33.82
N ASP A 402 17.28 6.83 -34.02
CA ASP A 402 16.10 6.02 -34.26
C ASP A 402 15.30 5.86 -32.96
N ASP A 403 15.97 5.60 -31.82
CA ASP A 403 15.34 5.52 -30.49
C ASP A 403 14.59 6.82 -30.14
N ARG A 404 15.24 7.97 -30.35
CA ARG A 404 14.59 9.28 -30.15
C ARG A 404 13.41 9.47 -31.09
N ARG A 405 13.51 9.03 -32.35
CA ARG A 405 12.39 9.09 -33.30
C ARG A 405 11.23 8.22 -32.84
N CYS A 406 11.49 7.02 -32.36
CA CYS A 406 10.45 6.13 -31.81
C CYS A 406 9.78 6.74 -30.58
N PHE A 407 10.53 7.35 -29.65
CA PHE A 407 9.95 8.05 -28.51
C PHE A 407 9.10 9.26 -28.94
N LEU A 408 9.59 10.09 -29.87
CA LEU A 408 8.82 11.22 -30.40
C LEU A 408 7.57 10.78 -31.15
N ALA A 409 7.62 9.66 -31.87
CA ALA A 409 6.46 9.07 -32.51
C ALA A 409 5.39 8.68 -31.49
N LEU A 410 5.78 8.20 -30.29
CA LEU A 410 4.84 7.83 -29.23
C LEU A 410 4.10 9.07 -28.70
N LEU A 411 4.81 10.19 -28.59
CA LEU A 411 4.23 11.50 -28.24
C LEU A 411 3.40 12.12 -29.38
N ALA A 412 3.55 11.63 -30.61
CA ALA A 412 2.86 12.13 -31.80
C ALA A 412 1.44 11.54 -31.98
N GLN A 413 0.90 10.82 -30.99
CA GLN A 413 -0.41 10.16 -31.05
C GLN A 413 -1.38 10.73 -29.99
N PRO A 414 -1.85 11.99 -30.15
CA PRO A 414 -2.79 12.60 -29.22
C PRO A 414 -4.00 11.71 -28.91
N GLY A 415 -4.39 11.66 -27.65
CA GLY A 415 -5.53 10.88 -27.16
C GLY A 415 -5.12 9.51 -26.64
N ASN A 416 -3.87 9.09 -26.86
CA ASN A 416 -3.35 7.81 -26.42
C ASN A 416 -1.91 7.90 -25.86
N VAL A 417 -1.40 9.09 -25.53
CA VAL A 417 -0.03 9.29 -25.03
C VAL A 417 0.10 8.96 -23.53
N TYR A 418 -0.81 9.49 -22.71
CA TYR A 418 -0.80 9.35 -21.25
C TYR A 418 -0.80 7.89 -20.78
N PRO A 419 -1.62 6.97 -21.31
CA PRO A 419 -1.59 5.57 -20.88
C PRO A 419 -0.20 4.94 -21.05
N GLN A 420 0.54 5.33 -22.09
CA GLN A 420 1.89 4.81 -22.34
C GLN A 420 2.92 5.48 -21.44
N LEU A 421 2.91 6.82 -21.32
CA LEU A 421 3.83 7.53 -20.42
C LEU A 421 3.64 7.12 -18.96
N LYS A 422 2.40 6.89 -18.52
CA LYS A 422 2.08 6.35 -17.19
C LYS A 422 2.75 4.98 -16.98
N ARG A 423 2.65 4.06 -17.95
CA ARG A 423 3.33 2.74 -17.88
C ARG A 423 4.86 2.88 -17.88
N ILE A 424 5.41 3.70 -18.78
CA ILE A 424 6.85 3.97 -18.88
C ILE A 424 7.38 4.52 -17.54
N HIS A 425 6.66 5.45 -16.91
CA HIS A 425 6.99 5.97 -15.58
C HIS A 425 6.87 4.89 -14.50
N GLN A 426 5.78 4.13 -14.48
CA GLN A 426 5.54 3.05 -13.51
C GLN A 426 6.60 1.95 -13.57
N TYR A 427 7.11 1.62 -14.77
CA TYR A 427 8.18 0.63 -14.94
C TYR A 427 9.57 1.21 -14.64
N GLY A 428 9.65 2.51 -14.35
CA GLY A 428 10.87 3.23 -14.00
C GLY A 428 11.79 3.48 -15.20
N LEU A 429 11.22 3.54 -16.40
CA LEU A 429 11.94 3.82 -17.63
C LEU A 429 12.04 5.33 -17.88
N LEU A 430 11.01 6.10 -17.52
CA LEU A 430 10.91 7.52 -17.88
C LEU A 430 12.07 8.34 -17.33
N TYR A 431 12.35 8.23 -16.03
CA TYR A 431 13.47 8.96 -15.39
C TYR A 431 14.85 8.42 -15.75
N ARG A 432 14.95 7.24 -16.37
CA ARG A 432 16.21 6.74 -16.90
C ARG A 432 16.46 7.26 -18.31
N TYR A 433 15.41 7.24 -19.12
CA TYR A 433 15.43 7.77 -20.47
C TYR A 433 15.61 9.30 -20.47
N ILE A 434 14.95 10.01 -19.54
CA ILE A 434 15.07 11.45 -19.29
C ILE A 434 15.59 11.65 -17.86
N PRO A 435 16.92 11.70 -17.62
CA PRO A 435 17.51 11.83 -16.28
C PRO A 435 16.98 13.00 -15.46
N ALA A 436 16.67 14.12 -16.11
CA ALA A 436 16.11 15.29 -15.44
C ALA A 436 14.78 14.98 -14.73
N PHE A 437 14.03 13.99 -15.20
CA PHE A 437 12.76 13.57 -14.60
C PHE A 437 12.97 12.89 -13.23
N ALA A 438 14.17 12.38 -12.94
CA ALA A 438 14.49 11.78 -11.64
C ALA A 438 14.40 12.79 -10.48
N TYR A 439 14.69 14.06 -10.75
CA TYR A 439 14.69 15.13 -9.74
C TYR A 439 13.28 15.58 -9.35
N ILE A 440 12.31 15.42 -10.24
CA ILE A 440 10.90 15.76 -9.99
C ILE A 440 10.07 14.56 -9.53
N THR A 441 10.60 13.33 -9.65
CA THR A 441 9.89 12.10 -9.26
C THR A 441 9.62 12.06 -7.76
N GLY A 442 8.35 12.05 -7.37
CA GLY A 442 7.91 12.06 -5.97
C GLY A 442 8.19 13.38 -5.26
N ARG A 443 8.46 14.47 -5.99
CA ARG A 443 8.67 15.79 -5.40
C ARG A 443 7.31 16.47 -5.22
N MET A 444 6.95 16.75 -3.99
CA MET A 444 5.78 17.59 -3.67
C MET A 444 6.22 19.05 -3.62
N GLN A 445 5.34 19.98 -3.99
CA GLN A 445 5.50 21.40 -3.70
C GLN A 445 4.59 21.77 -2.55
N TYR A 446 5.16 22.38 -1.51
CA TYR A 446 4.40 22.72 -0.31
C TYR A 446 3.64 24.04 -0.52
N ASP A 447 2.46 23.98 -1.14
CA ASP A 447 1.49 25.07 -1.20
C ASP A 447 0.06 24.55 -1.45
N LEU A 448 -0.91 25.46 -1.42
CA LEU A 448 -2.34 25.16 -1.56
C LEU A 448 -2.79 24.90 -3.01
N PHE A 449 -1.91 25.06 -3.99
CA PHE A 449 -2.25 24.98 -5.42
C PHE A 449 -1.75 23.66 -6.06
N HIS A 450 -0.70 23.03 -5.52
CA HIS A 450 -0.11 21.82 -6.10
C HIS A 450 -0.68 20.52 -5.51
N GLN A 451 -1.82 20.07 -6.04
CA GLN A 451 -2.51 18.84 -5.60
C GLN A 451 -1.75 17.52 -5.84
N HIS A 452 -0.67 17.55 -6.62
CA HIS A 452 0.08 16.37 -7.05
C HIS A 452 1.59 16.58 -6.90
N THR A 453 2.34 15.48 -6.75
CA THR A 453 3.78 15.50 -6.96
C THR A 453 4.10 16.00 -8.39
N VAL A 454 5.23 16.66 -8.59
CA VAL A 454 5.57 17.32 -9.86
C VAL A 454 5.55 16.35 -11.05
N ASP A 455 6.00 15.10 -10.86
CA ASP A 455 5.90 14.06 -11.88
C ASP A 455 4.44 13.66 -12.17
N GLN A 456 3.60 13.52 -11.14
CA GLN A 456 2.19 13.20 -11.33
C GLN A 456 1.41 14.37 -11.93
N HIS A 457 1.73 15.61 -11.56
CA HIS A 457 1.21 16.82 -12.18
C HIS A 457 1.52 16.84 -13.69
N THR A 458 2.78 16.58 -14.04
CA THR A 458 3.23 16.47 -15.43
C THR A 458 2.45 15.41 -16.20
N LEU A 459 2.28 14.21 -15.63
CA LEU A 459 1.49 13.14 -16.27
C LEU A 459 -0.01 13.49 -16.37
N ASN A 460 -0.56 14.20 -15.39
CA ASN A 460 -1.96 14.65 -15.44
C ASN A 460 -2.16 15.71 -16.53
N LEU A 461 -1.21 16.62 -16.75
CA LEU A 461 -1.25 17.53 -17.90
C LEU A 461 -1.29 16.77 -19.23
N ILE A 462 -0.48 15.72 -19.40
CA ILE A 462 -0.55 14.83 -20.58
C ILE A 462 -1.94 14.17 -20.69
N ASN A 463 -2.51 13.69 -19.58
CA ASN A 463 -3.85 13.11 -19.58
C ASN A 463 -4.92 14.12 -20.02
N THR A 464 -4.85 15.36 -19.53
CA THR A 464 -5.73 16.45 -19.95
C THR A 464 -5.59 16.74 -21.44
N LEU A 465 -4.36 16.79 -21.97
CA LEU A 465 -4.12 16.95 -23.41
C LEU A 465 -4.73 15.80 -24.22
N ASP A 466 -4.58 14.55 -23.77
CA ASP A 466 -5.19 13.39 -24.44
C ASP A 466 -6.73 13.50 -24.45
N GLN A 467 -7.34 13.93 -23.35
CA GLN A 467 -8.79 14.11 -23.24
C GLN A 467 -9.31 15.22 -24.16
N LEU A 468 -8.59 16.34 -24.26
CA LEU A 468 -8.92 17.49 -25.11
C LEU A 468 -8.85 17.20 -26.62
N VAL A 469 -8.33 16.04 -27.04
CA VAL A 469 -8.43 15.60 -28.44
C VAL A 469 -9.88 15.34 -28.84
N ARG A 470 -10.71 14.92 -27.88
CA ARG A 470 -12.15 14.76 -28.07
C ARG A 470 -12.82 16.13 -27.89
N PRO A 471 -13.94 16.39 -28.59
CA PRO A 471 -14.69 17.63 -28.40
C PRO A 471 -15.05 17.82 -26.92
N ASP A 472 -14.51 18.88 -26.33
CA ASP A 472 -14.84 19.30 -24.96
C ASP A 472 -15.70 20.56 -25.03
N PRO A 473 -16.97 20.51 -24.56
CA PRO A 473 -17.85 21.69 -24.54
C PRO A 473 -17.31 22.85 -23.70
N ALA A 474 -16.46 22.58 -22.70
CA ALA A 474 -15.86 23.62 -21.87
C ALA A 474 -14.71 24.35 -22.60
N TYR A 475 -14.01 23.68 -23.54
CA TYR A 475 -12.84 24.21 -24.23
C TYR A 475 -12.84 23.90 -25.75
N PRO A 476 -13.87 24.32 -26.52
CA PRO A 476 -14.03 23.92 -27.91
C PRO A 476 -12.91 24.41 -28.83
N GLU A 477 -12.38 25.62 -28.60
CA GLU A 477 -11.29 26.21 -29.39
C GLU A 477 -9.95 25.51 -29.16
N ALA A 478 -9.67 25.09 -27.92
CA ALA A 478 -8.47 24.35 -27.57
C ALA A 478 -8.47 22.96 -28.22
N ALA A 479 -9.61 22.25 -28.15
CA ALA A 479 -9.79 20.95 -28.79
C ALA A 479 -9.66 21.03 -30.32
N ASP A 480 -10.20 22.09 -30.94
CA ASP A 480 -10.07 22.33 -32.39
C ASP A 480 -8.63 22.67 -32.80
N THR A 481 -7.94 23.48 -32.00
CA THR A 481 -6.52 23.80 -32.23
C THR A 481 -5.64 22.57 -32.13
N LEU A 482 -5.82 21.76 -31.07
CA LEU A 482 -5.05 20.53 -30.84
C LEU A 482 -5.21 19.55 -32.01
N ARG A 483 -6.43 19.37 -32.53
CA ARG A 483 -6.70 18.51 -33.70
C ARG A 483 -6.04 19.00 -34.99
N ARG A 484 -5.78 20.30 -35.13
CA ARG A 484 -5.14 20.90 -36.32
C ARG A 484 -3.63 21.00 -36.23
N LEU A 485 -3.01 20.64 -35.09
CA LEU A 485 -1.56 20.71 -34.94
C LEU A 485 -0.88 19.74 -35.91
N LYS A 486 0.01 20.28 -36.75
CA LYS A 486 0.84 19.48 -37.67
C LYS A 486 1.89 18.63 -36.94
N HIS A 487 2.34 19.10 -35.77
CA HIS A 487 3.42 18.48 -34.99
C HIS A 487 3.03 18.34 -33.51
N PRO A 488 2.05 17.47 -33.18
CA PRO A 488 1.56 17.31 -31.83
C PRO A 488 2.65 16.88 -30.84
N ALA A 489 3.65 16.11 -31.28
CA ALA A 489 4.76 15.68 -30.44
C ALA A 489 5.50 16.84 -29.75
N ILE A 490 5.57 18.02 -30.37
CA ILE A 490 6.22 19.19 -29.77
C ILE A 490 5.44 19.68 -28.55
N LEU A 491 4.10 19.71 -28.63
CA LEU A 491 3.25 20.11 -27.51
C LEU A 491 3.37 19.12 -26.35
N TYR A 492 3.30 17.82 -26.63
CA TYR A 492 3.44 16.78 -25.62
C TYR A 492 4.85 16.78 -25.00
N LEU A 493 5.89 17.07 -25.79
CA LEU A 493 7.24 17.24 -25.29
C LEU A 493 7.36 18.48 -24.40
N ALA A 494 6.78 19.62 -24.80
CA ALA A 494 6.73 20.82 -23.97
C ALA A 494 6.01 20.56 -22.65
N ALA A 495 4.85 19.90 -22.70
CA ALA A 495 4.12 19.49 -21.51
C ALA A 495 4.94 18.54 -20.62
N LEU A 496 5.71 17.60 -21.19
CA LEU A 496 6.58 16.71 -20.42
C LEU A 496 7.75 17.43 -19.73
N PHE A 497 8.21 18.56 -20.30
CA PHE A 497 9.37 19.30 -19.81
C PHE A 497 9.03 20.59 -19.05
N HIS A 498 7.76 21.02 -19.02
CA HIS A 498 7.37 22.35 -18.51
C HIS A 498 7.84 22.62 -17.07
N ASP A 499 7.83 21.59 -16.22
CA ASP A 499 8.15 21.68 -14.80
C ASP A 499 9.46 20.95 -14.43
N ILE A 500 10.23 20.51 -15.43
CA ILE A 500 11.43 19.68 -15.22
C ILE A 500 12.53 20.41 -14.42
N GLY A 501 12.53 21.75 -14.49
CA GLY A 501 13.47 22.64 -13.83
C GLY A 501 13.31 22.72 -12.31
N LYS A 502 12.11 22.42 -11.79
CA LYS A 502 11.79 22.48 -10.34
C LYS A 502 12.74 21.64 -9.49
N GLY A 503 13.41 20.65 -10.09
CA GLY A 503 14.43 19.78 -9.50
C GLY A 503 15.82 20.40 -9.23
N TYR A 504 16.11 21.58 -9.79
CA TYR A 504 17.45 22.18 -9.82
C TYR A 504 17.55 23.48 -9.00
N ASP A 505 18.79 23.91 -8.71
CA ASP A 505 19.07 25.20 -8.08
C ASP A 505 18.88 26.36 -9.08
N GLY A 506 17.91 27.26 -8.85
CA GLY A 506 17.71 28.49 -9.64
C GLY A 506 16.23 28.89 -9.81
N ASP A 507 15.99 30.05 -10.45
CA ASP A 507 14.69 30.35 -11.05
C ASP A 507 14.44 29.37 -12.21
N HIS A 508 13.28 28.73 -12.20
CA HIS A 508 12.93 27.57 -13.04
C HIS A 508 11.85 27.91 -14.07
#